data_AF-A0A851D0U5-F1
#
_entry.id   AF-A0A851D0U5-F1
#
_cell.length_a   1.000
_cell.length_b   1.000
_cell.length_c   1.000
_cell.angle_alpha   90.00
_cell.angle_beta   90.00
_cell.angle_gamma   90.00
#
_symmetry.space_group_name_H-M   'P 1'
#
loop_
_entity.id
_entity.type
_entity.pdbx_description
1 polymer ?
#
loop_
_entity_poly.entity_id
_entity_poly.type
_entity_poly.pdbx_seq_one_letter_code
_entity_poly.pdbx_strand_id
1 'polypeptide(L)'
;VVAEQAVIEEYERSLQFDEECLNAMLDGLDASDRVICPVCRKNNLTVRNHEVLCQCGLYISTQGMTERKLRLLLESSVTEHSQRCFHSPEFTVTSGMEEEASLLMSCPV
;
A
#
# COMPACT_ATOMS: atom_id res chain seq x y z
N VAL A 1 -1.66 -43.39 -20.42
CA VAL A 1 -1.36 -42.24 -21.30
C VAL A 1 -2.54 -41.34 -21.64
N VAL A 2 -3.69 -41.79 -22.16
CA VAL A 2 -4.84 -40.86 -22.43
C VAL A 2 -5.49 -40.31 -21.15
N ALA A 3 -5.65 -41.15 -20.12
CA ALA A 3 -6.24 -40.71 -18.84
C ALA A 3 -5.34 -39.73 -18.08
N GLU A 4 -4.02 -39.93 -18.12
CA GLU A 4 -3.05 -39.01 -17.49
C GLU A 4 -3.05 -37.65 -18.18
N GLN A 5 -3.13 -37.64 -19.52
CA GLN A 5 -3.21 -36.41 -20.29
C GLN A 5 -4.47 -35.61 -19.95
N ALA A 6 -5.62 -36.27 -19.81
CA ALA A 6 -6.88 -35.62 -19.43
C ALA A 6 -6.83 -35.02 -18.02
N VAL A 7 -6.16 -35.71 -17.08
CA VAL A 7 -5.95 -35.21 -15.70
C VAL A 7 -5.04 -33.99 -15.68
N ILE A 8 -3.96 -33.99 -16.48
CA ILE A 8 -3.05 -32.84 -16.60
C ILE A 8 -3.80 -31.65 -17.19
N GLU A 9 -4.57 -31.84 -18.26
CA GLU A 9 -5.34 -30.77 -18.89
C GLU A 9 -6.42 -30.18 -17.97
N GLU A 10 -7.05 -31.00 -17.12
CA GLU A 10 -8.00 -30.52 -16.11
C GLU A 10 -7.32 -29.68 -15.04
N TYR A 11 -6.13 -30.09 -14.61
CA TYR A 11 -5.33 -29.36 -13.65
C TYR A 11 -4.85 -28.01 -14.22
N GLU A 12 -4.37 -27.99 -15.46
CA GLU A 12 -3.95 -26.76 -16.14
C GLU A 12 -5.11 -25.80 -16.33
N ARG A 13 -6.30 -26.27 -16.71
CA ARG A 13 -7.51 -25.43 -16.80
C ARG A 13 -7.90 -24.84 -15.46
N SER A 14 -7.77 -25.61 -14.38
CA SER A 14 -8.07 -25.14 -13.02
C SER A 14 -7.07 -24.06 -12.59
N LEU A 15 -5.78 -24.28 -12.84
CA LEU A 15 -4.74 -23.29 -12.56
C LEU A 15 -4.95 -22.00 -13.35
N GLN A 16 -5.29 -22.09 -14.64
CA GLN A 16 -5.55 -20.91 -15.46
C GLN A 16 -6.75 -20.12 -14.92
N PHE A 17 -7.81 -20.80 -14.49
CA PHE A 17 -8.96 -20.14 -13.86
C PHE A 17 -8.57 -19.44 -12.55
N ASP A 18 -7.77 -20.08 -11.70
CA ASP A 18 -7.30 -19.49 -10.45
C ASP A 18 -6.42 -18.26 -10.72
N GLU A 19 -5.54 -18.34 -11.71
CA GLU A 19 -4.69 -17.23 -12.16
C GLU A 19 -5.53 -16.06 -12.70
N GLU A 20 -6.51 -16.33 -13.57
CA GLU A 20 -7.41 -15.31 -14.11
C GLU A 20 -8.25 -14.64 -13.01
N CYS A 21 -8.70 -15.41 -12.01
CA CYS A 21 -9.42 -14.88 -10.85
C CYS A 21 -8.51 -13.96 -10.01
N LEU A 22 -7.28 -14.40 -9.72
CA LEU A 22 -6.29 -13.59 -9.00
C LEU A 22 -5.97 -12.30 -9.76
N ASN A 23 -5.75 -12.39 -11.08
CA ASN A 23 -5.48 -11.23 -11.92
C ASN A 23 -6.65 -10.24 -11.93
N ALA A 24 -7.89 -10.71 -12.06
CA ALA A 24 -9.07 -9.84 -11.99
C ALA A 24 -9.21 -9.14 -10.62
N MET A 25 -8.85 -9.82 -9.53
CA MET A 25 -8.80 -9.22 -8.20
C MET A 25 -7.70 -8.16 -8.08
N LEU A 26 -6.52 -8.39 -8.68
CA LEU A 26 -5.42 -7.44 -8.73
C LEU A 26 -5.75 -6.22 -9.59
N ASP A 27 -6.39 -6.40 -10.75
CA ASP A 27 -6.85 -5.31 -11.61
C ASP A 27 -7.88 -4.40 -10.90
N GLY A 28 -8.74 -5.00 -10.06
CA GLY A 28 -9.66 -4.26 -9.20
C GLY A 28 -8.98 -3.44 -8.10
N LEU A 29 -7.76 -3.80 -7.71
CA LEU A 29 -6.93 -3.08 -6.74
C LEU A 29 -6.10 -1.96 -7.41
N ASP A 30 -5.54 -2.22 -8.59
CA ASP A 30 -4.72 -1.28 -9.37
C ASP A 30 -5.53 -0.12 -9.97
N ALA A 31 -6.85 -0.31 -10.16
CA ALA A 31 -7.76 0.75 -10.61
C ALA A 31 -7.91 1.91 -9.61
N SER A 32 -7.47 1.73 -8.37
CA SER A 32 -7.44 2.78 -7.37
C SER A 32 -6.01 3.22 -7.11
N ASP A 33 -5.64 4.34 -7.72
CA ASP A 33 -4.39 5.11 -7.50
C ASP A 33 -4.29 5.65 -6.04
N ARG A 34 -4.89 4.95 -5.08
CA ARG A 34 -5.12 5.38 -3.70
C ARG A 34 -4.01 4.84 -2.82
N VAL A 35 -3.51 5.71 -1.95
CA VAL A 35 -2.47 5.34 -0.99
C VAL A 35 -3.11 4.74 0.26
N ILE A 36 -2.80 3.49 0.60
CA ILE A 36 -3.24 2.88 1.87
C ILE A 36 -2.57 3.62 3.04
N CYS A 37 -3.35 3.95 4.07
CA CYS A 37 -2.86 4.63 5.27
C CYS A 37 -1.84 3.75 6.01
N PRO A 38 -0.59 4.21 6.16
CA PRO A 38 0.47 3.39 6.74
C PRO A 38 0.32 3.21 8.26
N VAL A 39 -0.46 4.06 8.94
CA VAL A 39 -0.72 3.97 10.38
C VAL A 39 -1.76 2.90 10.70
N CYS A 40 -2.90 2.88 10.01
CA CYS A 40 -3.98 1.93 10.31
C CYS A 40 -4.00 0.70 9.40
N ARG A 41 -3.29 0.73 8.27
CA ARG A 41 -3.20 -0.33 7.26
C ARG A 41 -4.56 -0.88 6.77
N LYS A 42 -5.61 -0.07 6.89
CA LYS A 42 -7.01 -0.46 6.60
C LYS A 42 -7.70 0.50 5.65
N ASN A 43 -7.53 1.79 5.86
CA ASN A 43 -8.22 2.84 5.11
C ASN A 43 -7.28 3.50 4.11
N ASN A 44 -7.82 4.03 3.02
CA ASN A 44 -7.07 4.86 2.09
C ASN A 44 -6.89 6.29 2.61
N LEU A 45 -5.73 6.88 2.34
CA LEU A 45 -5.48 8.30 2.53
C LEU A 45 -6.26 9.10 1.50
N THR A 46 -6.73 10.27 1.93
CA THR A 46 -7.35 11.27 1.06
C THR A 46 -6.49 12.52 1.09
N VAL A 47 -6.06 12.98 -0.09
CA VAL A 47 -5.31 14.23 -0.21
C VAL A 47 -6.21 15.32 -0.78
N ARG A 48 -6.42 16.40 -0.04
CA ARG A 48 -7.24 17.57 -0.46
C ARG A 48 -6.57 18.84 0.01
N ASN A 49 -6.45 19.85 -0.85
CA ASN A 49 -5.88 21.16 -0.49
C ASN A 49 -4.53 21.10 0.26
N HIS A 50 -3.65 20.16 -0.10
CA HIS A 50 -2.36 19.91 0.58
C HIS A 50 -2.45 19.29 2.00
N GLU A 51 -3.64 18.83 2.38
CA GLU A 51 -3.92 18.09 3.62
C GLU A 51 -4.10 16.61 3.29
N VAL A 52 -3.55 15.76 4.15
CA VAL A 52 -3.62 14.29 4.06
C VAL A 52 -4.43 13.79 5.24
N LEU A 53 -5.55 13.13 4.96
CA LEU A 53 -6.49 12.66 5.97
C LEU A 53 -6.74 11.16 5.88
N CYS A 54 -7.00 10.54 7.02
CA CYS A 54 -7.47 9.17 7.12
C CYS A 54 -8.62 9.03 8.13
N GLN A 55 -9.51 8.08 7.89
CA GLN A 55 -10.60 7.73 8.82
C GLN A 55 -10.10 7.20 10.18
N CYS A 56 -8.83 6.82 10.30
CA CYS A 56 -8.23 6.46 11.59
C CYS A 56 -7.83 7.67 12.46
N GLY A 57 -8.03 8.90 11.97
CA GLY A 57 -7.65 10.14 12.66
C GLY A 57 -6.28 10.68 12.28
N LEU A 58 -5.59 10.09 11.31
CA LEU A 58 -4.37 10.70 10.76
C LEU A 58 -4.73 11.99 10.00
N TYR A 59 -4.06 13.08 10.36
CA TYR A 59 -4.17 14.38 9.73
C TYR A 59 -2.80 15.02 9.65
N ILE A 60 -2.36 15.36 8.44
CA ILE A 60 -1.07 15.98 8.16
C ILE A 60 -1.29 17.08 7.13
N SER A 61 -0.78 18.28 7.40
CA SER A 61 -0.75 19.38 6.44
C SER A 61 0.69 19.72 6.12
N THR A 62 1.05 19.70 4.84
CA THR A 62 2.39 20.10 4.40
C THR A 62 2.26 20.85 3.10
N GLN A 63 2.85 22.04 3.02
CA GLN A 63 2.72 22.89 1.83
C GLN A 63 3.18 22.16 0.56
N GLY A 64 2.34 22.23 -0.49
CA GLY A 64 2.63 21.58 -1.76
C GLY A 64 2.55 20.05 -1.74
N MET A 65 1.90 19.44 -0.73
CA MET A 65 1.59 18.01 -0.81
C MET A 65 0.55 17.71 -1.88
N THR A 66 0.81 16.64 -2.62
CA THR A 66 -0.09 16.05 -3.60
C THR A 66 -0.11 14.54 -3.38
N GLU A 67 -1.17 13.87 -3.83
CA GLU A 67 -1.29 12.40 -3.70
C GLU A 67 -0.10 11.67 -4.32
N ARG A 68 0.33 12.11 -5.51
CA ARG A 68 1.51 11.57 -6.18
C ARG A 68 2.80 11.77 -5.37
N LYS A 69 3.02 12.97 -4.81
CA LYS A 69 4.22 13.27 -4.03
C LYS A 69 4.25 12.44 -2.74
N LEU A 70 3.11 12.35 -2.05
CA LEU A 70 2.95 11.51 -0.87
C LEU A 70 3.27 10.05 -1.16
N ARG A 71 2.73 9.52 -2.27
CA ARG A 71 3.00 8.14 -2.69
C ARG A 71 4.48 7.89 -2.93
N LEU A 72 5.12 8.73 -3.75
CA LEU A 72 6.54 8.59 -4.07
C LEU A 72 7.42 8.63 -2.81
N LEU A 73 7.10 9.52 -1.86
CA LEU A 73 7.82 9.58 -0.58
C LEU A 73 7.67 8.27 0.21
N LEU A 74 6.43 7.78 0.38
CA LEU A 74 6.18 6.52 1.09
C LEU A 74 6.86 5.32 0.40
N GLU A 75 6.71 5.18 -0.90
CA GLU A 75 7.34 4.11 -1.69
C GLU A 75 8.86 4.16 -1.55
N SER A 76 9.48 5.33 -1.74
CA SER A 76 10.93 5.48 -1.62
C SER A 76 11.44 5.13 -0.23
N SER A 77 10.79 5.64 0.83
CA SER A 77 11.22 5.43 2.21
C SER A 77 11.05 3.96 2.64
N VAL A 78 9.93 3.33 2.29
CA VAL A 78 9.69 1.91 2.61
C VAL A 78 10.61 1.00 1.79
N THR A 79 10.85 1.32 0.52
CA THR A 79 11.77 0.54 -0.34
C THR A 79 13.21 0.65 0.15
N GLU A 80 13.66 1.84 0.55
CA GLU A 80 15.00 2.02 1.13
C GLU A 80 15.15 1.23 2.44
N HIS A 81 14.11 1.23 3.28
CA HIS A 81 14.09 0.44 4.50
C HIS A 81 14.15 -1.08 4.22
N SER A 82 13.34 -1.57 3.28
CA SER A 82 13.25 -3.01 2.97
C SER A 82 14.54 -3.59 2.38
N GLN A 83 15.38 -2.75 1.76
CA GLN A 83 16.71 -3.16 1.30
C GLN A 83 17.67 -3.51 2.45
N ARG A 84 17.43 -2.97 3.65
CA ARG A 84 18.33 -3.08 4.81
C ARG A 84 17.70 -3.85 5.98
N CYS A 85 16.38 -4.00 5.98
CA CYS A 85 15.61 -4.59 7.07
C CYS A 85 14.48 -5.47 6.53
N PHE A 86 14.24 -6.61 7.19
CA PHE A 86 13.12 -7.50 6.89
C PHE A 86 11.85 -7.18 7.70
N HIS A 87 11.93 -6.20 8.60
CA HIS A 87 10.79 -5.82 9.43
C HIS A 87 9.90 -4.84 8.68
N SER A 88 8.60 -4.88 8.98
CA SER A 88 7.67 -3.91 8.45
C SER A 88 7.84 -2.60 9.23
N PRO A 89 8.07 -1.45 8.58
CA PRO A 89 8.22 -0.19 9.27
C PRO A 89 6.92 0.19 9.99
N GLU A 90 7.07 0.81 11.14
CA GLU A 90 5.99 1.44 11.89
C GLU A 90 5.87 2.91 11.51
N PHE A 91 4.63 3.40 11.48
CA PHE A 91 4.34 4.77 11.14
C PHE A 91 3.57 5.43 12.28
N THR A 92 4.05 6.59 12.70
CA THR A 92 3.45 7.38 13.76
C THR A 92 3.30 8.82 13.31
N VAL A 93 2.28 9.51 13.83
CA VAL A 93 2.08 10.93 13.58
C VAL A 93 2.70 11.69 14.74
N THR A 94 3.63 12.60 14.44
CA THR A 94 4.22 13.49 15.43
C THR A 94 3.57 14.86 15.31
N SER A 95 2.98 15.35 16.40
CA SER A 95 2.52 16.73 16.51
C SER A 95 3.68 17.60 16.99
N GLY A 96 4.26 18.40 16.09
CA GLY A 96 5.25 19.41 16.46
C GLY A 96 4.60 20.55 17.27
N MET A 97 5.39 21.21 18.12
CA MET A 97 4.94 22.39 18.88
C MET A 97 4.61 23.61 17.99
N GLU A 98 4.95 23.57 16.70
CA GLU A 98 4.81 24.67 15.72
C GLU A 98 3.90 24.29 14.53
N GLU A 99 2.77 23.65 14.82
CA GLU A 99 1.58 23.55 13.94
C GLU A 99 1.56 22.48 12.84
N GLU A 100 2.70 21.99 12.34
CA GLU A 100 2.70 20.96 11.30
C GLU A 100 2.86 19.54 11.87
N ALA A 101 1.78 18.75 11.79
CA ALA A 101 1.84 17.32 12.07
C ALA A 101 2.63 16.62 10.95
N SER A 102 3.57 15.73 11.30
CA SER A 102 4.40 15.01 10.34
C SER A 102 4.30 13.49 10.52
N LEU A 103 4.53 12.75 9.44
CA LEU A 103 4.56 11.28 9.46
C LEU A 103 5.99 10.80 9.70
N LEU A 104 6.20 10.10 10.81
CA LEU A 104 7.46 9.47 11.15
C LEU A 104 7.43 7.99 10.80
N MET A 105 8.50 7.51 10.17
CA MET A 105 8.76 6.09 9.94
C MET A 105 9.82 5.60 10.92
N SER A 106 9.52 4.53 11.65
CA SER A 106 10.43 3.89 12.60
C SER A 106 10.54 2.39 12.31
N CYS A 107 11.71 1.81 12.61
CA CYS A 107 11.85 0.36 12.60
C CYS A 107 11.47 -0.19 13.99
N PRO A 108 10.59 -1.19 14.09
CA PRO A 108 10.44 -1.93 15.34
C PRO A 108 11.76 -2.65 15.63
N VAL A 109 12.23 -2.57 16.89
CA VAL A 109 13.49 -3.16 17.37
C VAL A 109 13.27 -4.58 17.85
#